data_AF-X1EJQ9-F1
#
_entry.id   AF-X1EJQ9-F1
#
_cell.length_a   1.000
_cell.length_b   1.000
_cell.length_c   1.000
_cell.angle_alpha   90.00
_cell.angle_beta   90.00
_cell.angle_gamma   90.00
#
_symmetry.space_group_name_H-M   'P 1'
#
loop_
_entity.id
_entity.type
_entity.pdbx_description
1 polymer ?
#
loop_
_entity_poly.entity_id
_entity_poly.type
_entity_poly.pdbx_seq_one_letter_code
_entity_poly.pdbx_strand_id
1 'polypeptide(L)' 'MLNIGWFSTGRDEAARQLLQAVQDKSHSGDINGKISFVFSNR' A
#
# COMPACT_ATOMS: atom_id res chain seq x y z
N MET A 1 2.52 8.65 -13.27
CA MET A 1 1.92 8.26 -11.98
C MET A 1 1.47 6.82 -12.09
N LEU A 2 2.12 5.91 -11.37
CA LEU A 2 1.75 4.49 -11.36
C LEU A 2 0.51 4.27 -10.49
N ASN A 3 -0.47 3.51 -10.99
CA ASN A 3 -1.62 3.09 -10.19
C ASN A 3 -1.29 1.74 -9.57
N ILE A 4 -1.17 1.72 -8.24
CA ILE A 4 -0.80 0.53 -7.47
C ILE A 4 -2.07 -0.12 -6.95
N GLY A 5 -2.24 -1.40 -7.25
CA GLY A 5 -3.26 -2.26 -6.64
C GLY A 5 -2.65 -3.08 -5.51
N TRP A 6 -3.25 -3.01 -4.33
CA TRP A 6 -2.76 -3.74 -3.15
C TRP A 6 -3.61 -4.97 -2.85
N PHE A 7 -2.96 -6.12 -2.69
CA PHE A 7 -3.60 -7.37 -2.29
C PHE A 7 -2.91 -7.91 -1.04
N SER A 8 -3.67 -8.08 0.03
CA SER A 8 -3.15 -8.59 1.30
C SER A 8 -4.19 -9.48 1.99
N THR A 9 -3.71 -10.46 2.76
CA THR A 9 -4.57 -11.21 3.68
C THR A 9 -4.77 -10.49 5.01
N GLY A 10 -4.10 -9.34 5.24
CA GLY A 10 -4.20 -8.54 6.47
C GLY A 10 -3.84 -9.29 7.75
N ARG A 11 -3.25 -10.49 7.64
CA ARG A 11 -3.15 -11.46 8.75
C ARG A 11 -2.08 -11.07 9.76
N ASP A 12 -0.99 -10.49 9.28
CA ASP A 12 0.15 -10.13 10.10
C ASP A 12 0.39 -8.61 10.11
N GLU A 13 1.12 -8.19 11.13
CA GLU A 13 1.52 -6.80 11.30
C GLU A 13 2.42 -6.34 10.15
N ALA A 14 3.26 -7.24 9.62
CA ALA A 14 4.15 -6.96 8.50
C ALA A 14 3.39 -6.47 7.26
N ALA A 15 2.27 -7.11 6.89
CA ALA A 15 1.49 -6.67 5.75
C ALA A 15 0.87 -5.27 5.96
N ARG A 16 0.48 -4.92 7.20
CA ARG A 16 -0.04 -3.60 7.53
C ARG A 16 1.05 -2.53 7.50
N GLN A 17 2.21 -2.84 8.08
CA GLN A 17 3.37 -1.93 8.09
C GLN A 17 3.87 -1.66 6.67
N LEU A 18 3.87 -2.68 5.80
CA LEU A 18 4.27 -2.50 4.41
C LEU A 18 3.29 -1.63 3.63
N LEU A 19 1.98 -1.84 3.81
CA LEU A 19 0.97 -0.96 3.21
C LEU A 19 1.15 0.50 3.64
N GLN A 20 1.37 0.72 4.94
CA GLN A 20 1.62 2.06 5.48
C GLN A 20 2.87 2.69 4.87
N ALA A 21 3.99 1.96 4.81
CA ALA A 21 5.23 2.47 4.26
C ALA A 21 5.09 2.88 2.78
N VAL A 22 4.38 2.08 1.98
CA VAL A 22 4.13 2.40 0.57
C VAL A 22 3.22 3.63 0.44
N GLN A 23 2.21 3.76 1.30
CA GLN A 23 1.32 4.92 1.31
C GLN A 23 2.05 6.20 1.72
N ASP A 24 2.89 6.14 2.75
CA ASP A 24 3.68 7.27 3.22
C ASP A 24 4.67 7.74 2.15
N LYS A 25 5.32 6.78 1.48
CA LYS A 25 6.28 7.06 0.39
C LYS A 25 5.60 7.55 -0.89
N SER A 26 4.37 7.10 -1.15
CA SER A 26 3.52 7.64 -2.19
C SER A 26 3.14 9.10 -1.90
N HIS A 27 2.83 9.42 -0.64
CA HIS A 27 2.42 10.76 -0.23
C HIS A 27 3.60 11.75 -0.16
N SER A 28 4.79 11.31 0.27
CA SER A 28 6.00 12.14 0.30
C SER A 28 6.55 12.46 -1.09
N GLY A 29 6.05 11.80 -2.14
CA GLY A 29 6.53 11.94 -3.51
C GLY A 29 7.77 11.10 -3.83
N ASP A 30 8.24 10.28 -2.88
CA ASP A 30 9.36 9.34 -3.07
C ASP A 30 8.99 8.22 -4.07
N ILE A 31 7.70 7.84 -4.10
CA ILE A 31 7.14 6.91 -5.08
C ILE A 31 6.21 7.71 -6.00
N ASN A 32 6.54 7.78 -7.30
CA ASN A 32 5.66 8.35 -8.33
C ASN A 32 4.51 7.39 -8.69
N GLY A 33 3.75 6.98 -7.67
CA GLY A 33 2.64 6.07 -7.78
C GLY A 33 1.70 6.21 -6.58
N LYS A 34 0.42 5.94 -6.79
CA LYS A 34 -0.65 6.04 -5.79
C LYS A 34 -1.31 4.68 -5.63
N ILE A 35 -1.62 4.30 -4.39
CA ILE A 35 -2.47 3.14 -4.13
C ILE A 35 -3.90 3.50 -4.54
N SER A 36 -4.40 2.86 -5.59
CA SER A 36 -5.72 3.14 -6.15
C SER A 36 -6.81 2.28 -5.51
N PHE A 37 -6.46 1.07 -5.07
CA PHE A 37 -7.38 0.13 -4.43
C PHE A 37 -6.62 -0.83 -3.53
N VAL A 38 -7.29 -1.26 -2.47
CA VAL A 38 -6.77 -2.22 -1.48
C VAL A 38 -7.80 -3.33 -1.34
N PHE A 39 -7.39 -4.57 -1.62
CA PHE A 39 -8.13 -5.78 -1.34
C PHE A 39 -7.51 -6.46 -0.12
N SER A 40 -8.23 -6.41 1.00
CA SER A 40 -7.92 -7.16 2.23
C SER A 40 -8.96 -8.25 2.41
N ASN A 41 -8.53 -9.50 2.63
CA ASN A 41 -9.42 -10.61 2.99
C ASN A 41 -9.52 -10.81 4.51
N ARG A 42 -9.41 -9.72 5.27
CA ARG A 42 -9.49 -9.69 6.73
C ARG A 42 -10.00 -8.35 7.20
#